data_AF-J8ZP02-F1
#
_entry.id   AF-J8ZP02-F1
#
_cell.length_a   1.000
_cell.length_b   1.000
_cell.length_c   1.000
_cell.angle_alpha   90.00
_cell.angle_beta   90.00
_cell.angle_gamma   90.00
#
_symmetry.space_group_name_H-M   'P 1'
#
loop_
_entity.id
_entity.type
_entity.pdbx_description
1 polymer ?
#
loop_
_entity_poly.entity_id
_entity_poly.type
_entity_poly.pdbx_seq_one_letter_code
_entity_poly.pdbx_strand_id
1 'polypeptide(L)'
;MIASTKRLIEDKYSKKAGFTHDSRVIYGDTDSVMINFNEEDLKKVFELSNTVASYVSSTFIKPISLEFEKVYYPYLLMNKKRYAGLIYTNPQKPDKIDTKGIETVRRDNCEMVRTVVETCLDLILMKKDVEGAKNFVKNTVRDLYLNKIDLSQLVISKALTKEGSKYASKQAHVELAQKLKQRDAGNAPMLGDRIGYIIVKGSKGMAAYERSEDPVYVLENNIPIDTEYYLENQLSKPIYRLFEPILQNVMELTRGEHTRTVNISLPSKGPLTTFLTKKTLCIGCKTPGKILCNICMCNFSKHFLSLQKTFDEQKAVFAKCWTECQRCQGSVVNEILCVNRDCPIFYKRTKVKKDLVDLEEKYNSLKNFDW
;
A
#
# COMPACT_ATOMS: atom_id res chain seq x y z
N MET A 1 18.40 -13.77 33.01
CA MET A 1 17.07 -14.41 33.04
C MET A 1 16.70 -15.01 31.70
N ILE A 2 16.49 -14.24 30.63
CA ILE A 2 16.06 -14.79 29.31
C ILE A 2 16.99 -15.89 28.74
N ALA A 3 18.31 -15.73 28.86
CA ALA A 3 19.27 -16.76 28.43
C ALA A 3 19.20 -18.03 29.29
N SER A 4 18.91 -17.88 30.59
CA SER A 4 18.69 -19.00 31.51
C SER A 4 17.37 -19.72 31.16
N THR A 5 16.30 -18.97 30.90
CA THR A 5 15.01 -19.50 30.43
C THR A 5 15.19 -20.34 29.17
N LYS A 6 15.95 -19.84 28.18
CA LYS A 6 16.27 -20.60 26.97
C LYS A 6 16.91 -21.96 27.28
N ARG A 7 17.97 -21.98 28.11
CA ARG A 7 18.67 -23.23 28.47
C ARG A 7 17.75 -24.21 29.19
N LEU A 8 16.98 -23.74 30.18
CA LEU A 8 16.04 -24.57 30.94
C LEU A 8 14.99 -25.25 30.03
N ILE A 9 14.51 -24.54 29.01
CA ILE A 9 13.54 -25.08 28.06
C ILE A 9 14.20 -26.12 27.14
N GLU A 10 15.31 -25.76 26.50
CA GLU A 10 15.96 -26.60 25.51
C GLU A 10 16.58 -27.88 26.12
N ASP A 11 17.04 -27.83 27.37
CA ASP A 11 17.59 -29.01 28.05
C ASP A 11 16.49 -29.99 28.49
N LYS A 12 15.42 -29.47 29.12
CA LYS A 12 14.37 -30.30 29.71
C LYS A 12 13.36 -30.84 28.70
N TYR A 13 12.96 -30.03 27.72
CA TYR A 13 11.93 -30.41 26.73
C TYR A 13 12.58 -30.88 25.43
N SER A 14 13.43 -31.89 25.57
CA SER A 14 14.20 -32.52 24.49
C SER A 14 13.90 -34.00 24.37
N LYS A 15 14.21 -34.59 23.21
CA LYS A 15 14.11 -36.03 22.98
C LYS A 15 14.93 -36.84 23.99
N LYS A 16 16.07 -36.29 24.43
CA LYS A 16 16.92 -36.92 25.46
C LYS A 16 16.21 -37.07 26.80
N ALA A 17 15.28 -36.17 27.11
CA ALA A 17 14.47 -36.20 28.33
C ALA A 17 13.17 -37.01 28.17
N GLY A 18 12.97 -37.70 27.05
CA GLY A 18 11.81 -38.57 26.80
C GLY A 18 10.63 -37.89 26.09
N PHE A 19 10.78 -36.66 25.60
CA PHE A 19 9.76 -36.00 24.78
C PHE A 19 9.79 -36.49 23.33
N THR A 20 8.66 -36.36 22.63
CA THR A 20 8.53 -36.75 21.22
C THR A 20 9.40 -35.89 20.29
N HIS A 21 9.58 -34.62 20.62
CA HIS A 21 10.28 -33.63 19.80
C HIS A 21 11.27 -32.80 20.63
N ASP A 22 12.26 -32.22 19.95
CA ASP A 22 13.14 -31.23 20.56
C ASP A 22 12.51 -29.84 20.47
N SER A 23 12.30 -29.21 21.63
CA SER A 23 11.83 -27.82 21.71
C SER A 23 13.00 -26.87 21.51
N ARG A 24 12.82 -25.84 20.67
CA ARG A 24 13.86 -24.82 20.41
C ARG A 24 13.31 -23.41 20.58
N VAL A 25 14.09 -22.54 21.22
CA VAL A 25 13.74 -21.11 21.28
C VAL A 25 14.17 -20.45 19.97
N ILE A 26 13.19 -20.08 19.15
CA ILE A 26 13.40 -19.53 17.80
C ILE A 26 13.53 -18.00 17.80
N TYR A 27 12.99 -17.32 18.81
CA TYR A 27 13.07 -15.87 18.95
C TYR A 27 12.88 -15.43 20.40
N GLY A 28 13.39 -14.26 20.74
CA GLY A 28 13.13 -13.60 22.01
C GLY A 28 13.36 -12.10 21.90
N ASP A 29 12.48 -11.32 22.52
CA ASP A 29 12.59 -9.85 22.58
C ASP A 29 12.33 -9.43 24.02
N THR A 30 13.40 -8.96 24.69
CA THR A 30 13.48 -8.46 26.08
C THR A 30 12.89 -9.36 27.18
N ASP A 31 11.59 -9.52 27.17
CA ASP A 31 10.69 -10.09 28.17
C ASP A 31 9.89 -11.29 27.63
N SER A 32 9.97 -11.56 26.32
CA SER A 32 9.27 -12.66 25.67
C SER A 32 10.23 -13.70 25.05
N VAL A 33 9.82 -14.97 25.07
CA VAL A 33 10.49 -16.08 24.37
C VAL A 33 9.48 -16.81 23.51
N MET A 34 9.87 -17.13 22.27
CA MET A 34 9.06 -17.89 21.32
C MET A 34 9.68 -19.26 21.13
N ILE A 35 8.90 -20.30 21.43
CA ILE A 35 9.36 -21.68 21.43
C ILE A 35 8.70 -22.39 20.26
N ASN A 36 9.50 -23.08 19.45
CA ASN A 36 9.01 -24.05 18.49
C ASN A 36 9.09 -25.45 19.12
N PHE A 37 7.94 -26.05 19.39
CA PHE A 37 7.81 -27.41 19.94
C PHE A 37 7.93 -28.51 18.87
N ASN A 38 7.92 -28.16 17.58
CA ASN A 38 7.80 -29.10 16.46
C ASN A 38 6.61 -30.06 16.61
N GLU A 39 5.49 -29.57 17.14
CA GLU A 39 4.24 -30.30 17.32
C GLU A 39 3.13 -29.57 16.57
N GLU A 40 2.33 -30.31 15.79
CA GLU A 40 1.26 -29.76 14.96
C GLU A 40 -0.09 -29.71 15.70
N ASP A 41 -0.28 -30.57 16.71
CA ASP A 41 -1.48 -30.57 17.53
C ASP A 41 -1.52 -29.37 18.48
N LEU A 42 -2.32 -28.37 18.11
CA LEU A 42 -2.51 -27.16 18.91
C LEU A 42 -2.91 -27.45 20.35
N LYS A 43 -3.74 -28.47 20.63
CA LYS A 43 -4.14 -28.75 22.03
C LYS A 43 -2.94 -29.12 22.88
N LYS A 44 -2.08 -30.00 22.38
CA LYS A 44 -0.82 -30.38 23.04
C LYS A 44 0.13 -29.20 23.17
N VAL A 45 0.23 -28.36 22.15
CA VAL A 45 1.08 -27.15 22.21
C VAL A 45 0.63 -26.22 23.33
N PHE A 46 -0.68 -26.02 23.53
CA PHE A 46 -1.21 -25.23 24.64
C PHE A 46 -0.92 -25.86 26.01
N GLU A 47 -1.11 -27.17 26.16
CA GLU A 47 -0.79 -27.90 27.40
C GLU A 47 0.70 -27.84 27.74
N LEU A 48 1.57 -28.08 26.75
CA LEU A 48 3.02 -27.97 26.88
C LEU A 48 3.44 -26.55 27.25
N SER A 49 2.85 -25.54 26.61
CA SER A 49 3.20 -24.14 26.88
C SER A 49 2.90 -23.72 28.32
N ASN A 50 1.75 -24.13 28.88
CA ASN A 50 1.42 -23.89 30.28
C ASN A 50 2.35 -24.65 31.24
N THR A 51 2.72 -25.88 30.89
CA THR A 51 3.65 -26.70 31.66
C THR A 51 5.05 -26.07 31.70
N VAL A 52 5.53 -25.58 30.55
CA VAL A 52 6.81 -24.87 30.42
C VAL A 52 6.80 -23.59 31.23
N ALA A 53 5.76 -22.76 31.12
CA ALA A 53 5.63 -21.51 31.85
C ALA A 53 5.68 -21.73 33.37
N SER A 54 4.93 -22.73 33.87
CA SER A 54 4.91 -23.12 35.28
C SER A 54 6.27 -23.64 35.76
N TYR A 55 6.92 -24.50 34.96
CA TYR A 55 8.24 -25.03 35.30
C TYR A 55 9.29 -23.92 35.38
N VAL A 56 9.38 -23.06 34.37
CA VAL A 56 10.37 -21.96 34.35
C VAL A 56 10.10 -21.00 35.51
N SER A 57 8.84 -20.65 35.79
CA SER A 57 8.47 -19.80 36.94
C SER A 57 8.96 -20.38 38.27
N SER A 58 8.87 -21.71 38.46
CA SER A 58 9.32 -22.38 39.69
C SER A 58 10.83 -22.31 39.93
N THR A 59 11.63 -21.99 38.90
CA THR A 59 13.08 -21.87 39.02
C THR A 59 13.55 -20.48 39.46
N PHE A 60 12.68 -19.47 39.42
CA PHE A 60 13.01 -18.10 39.80
C PHE A 60 12.43 -17.70 41.17
N ILE A 61 13.02 -16.69 41.80
CA ILE A 61 12.52 -16.14 43.07
C ILE A 61 11.20 -15.41 42.86
N LYS A 62 10.25 -15.56 43.78
CA LYS A 62 9.01 -14.76 43.78
C LYS A 62 9.34 -13.28 43.93
N PRO A 63 8.65 -12.35 43.24
CA PRO A 63 7.40 -12.52 42.47
C PRO A 63 7.61 -12.75 40.96
N ILE A 64 8.78 -13.20 40.51
CA ILE A 64 9.07 -13.40 39.09
C ILE A 64 8.26 -14.61 38.57
N SER A 65 7.38 -14.38 37.60
CA SER A 65 6.60 -15.41 36.91
C SER A 65 6.74 -15.28 35.40
N LEU A 66 6.66 -16.42 34.71
CA LEU A 66 6.50 -16.54 33.27
C LEU A 66 5.09 -17.07 33.01
N GLU A 67 4.35 -16.40 32.15
CA GLU A 67 2.98 -16.77 31.79
C GLU A 67 2.92 -17.15 30.32
N PHE A 68 2.10 -18.15 30.00
CA PHE A 68 1.77 -18.48 28.62
C PHE A 68 0.73 -17.47 28.11
N GLU A 69 1.04 -16.82 26.99
CA GLU A 69 0.16 -15.79 26.42
C GLU A 69 -0.65 -16.31 25.22
N LYS A 70 0.01 -16.93 24.23
CA LYS A 70 -0.60 -17.29 22.94
C LYS A 70 0.28 -18.23 22.11
N VAL A 71 -0.32 -18.86 21.10
CA VAL A 71 0.36 -19.64 20.06
C VAL A 71 0.25 -18.93 18.71
N TYR A 72 1.32 -18.96 17.91
CA TYR A 72 1.28 -18.55 16.50
C TYR A 72 1.27 -19.78 15.58
N TYR A 73 0.28 -19.88 14.71
CA TYR A 73 0.22 -20.95 13.71
C TYR A 73 -0.63 -20.57 12.48
N PRO A 74 -0.06 -20.28 11.30
CA PRO A 74 1.37 -20.23 10.98
C PRO A 74 2.10 -19.01 11.58
N TYR A 75 3.43 -19.09 11.63
CA TYR A 75 4.34 -18.03 12.10
C TYR A 75 5.37 -17.67 11.04
N LEU A 76 5.57 -16.36 10.80
CA LEU A 76 6.50 -15.81 9.84
C LEU A 76 7.44 -14.81 10.53
N LEU A 77 8.66 -15.26 10.81
CA LEU A 77 9.73 -14.41 11.33
C LEU A 77 10.60 -13.91 10.18
N MET A 78 10.54 -12.61 9.89
CA MET A 78 11.32 -12.01 8.81
C MET A 78 12.65 -11.46 9.30
N ASN A 79 12.63 -10.71 10.41
CA ASN A 79 13.79 -10.04 10.98
C ASN A 79 13.55 -9.74 12.47
N LYS A 80 14.59 -9.27 13.17
CA LYS A 80 14.44 -8.76 14.54
C LYS A 80 13.38 -7.65 14.58
N LYS A 81 12.42 -7.76 15.51
CA LYS A 81 11.26 -6.88 15.67
C LYS A 81 10.36 -6.78 14.42
N ARG A 82 10.41 -7.77 13.53
CA ARG A 82 9.63 -7.84 12.29
C ARG A 82 9.10 -9.26 12.05
N TYR A 83 7.89 -9.51 12.49
CA TYR A 83 7.24 -10.81 12.37
C TYR A 83 5.73 -10.67 12.23
N ALA A 84 5.12 -11.68 11.60
CA ALA A 84 3.68 -11.86 11.53
C ALA A 84 3.32 -13.28 11.93
N GLY A 85 2.12 -13.47 12.43
CA GLY A 85 1.60 -14.81 12.69
C GLY A 85 0.11 -14.77 12.96
N LEU A 86 -0.53 -15.91 12.77
CA LEU A 86 -1.93 -16.08 13.10
C LEU A 86 -2.04 -16.46 14.59
N ILE A 87 -2.68 -15.61 15.38
CA ILE A 87 -2.81 -15.82 16.83
C ILE A 87 -3.90 -16.86 17.12
N TYR A 88 -3.57 -17.77 18.03
CA TYR A 88 -4.51 -18.64 18.72
C TYR A 88 -4.41 -18.38 20.23
N THR A 89 -5.52 -17.96 20.85
CA THR A 89 -5.73 -17.95 22.31
C THR A 89 -6.47 -19.20 22.80
N ASN A 90 -7.04 -19.97 21.88
CA ASN A 90 -7.63 -21.28 22.11
C ASN A 90 -7.25 -22.21 20.94
N PRO A 91 -7.26 -23.55 21.12
CA PRO A 91 -6.81 -24.48 20.09
C PRO A 91 -7.82 -24.73 18.96
N GLN A 92 -9.03 -24.13 19.01
CA GLN A 92 -10.12 -24.46 18.08
C GLN A 92 -10.15 -23.53 16.87
N LYS A 93 -9.96 -22.22 17.08
CA LYS A 93 -10.04 -21.23 16.01
C LYS A 93 -8.99 -20.14 16.16
N PRO A 94 -8.49 -19.59 15.03
CA PRO A 94 -7.64 -18.42 15.05
C PRO A 94 -8.44 -17.17 15.44
N ASP A 95 -7.75 -16.23 16.09
CA ASP A 95 -8.34 -14.95 16.50
C ASP A 95 -8.15 -13.88 15.42
N LYS A 96 -6.88 -13.58 15.09
CA LYS A 96 -6.50 -12.57 14.09
C LYS A 96 -5.04 -12.71 13.68
N ILE A 97 -4.67 -12.08 12.57
CA ILE A 97 -3.28 -11.88 12.19
C ILE A 97 -2.68 -10.80 13.11
N ASP A 98 -1.55 -11.10 13.72
CA ASP A 98 -0.72 -10.14 14.42
C ASP A 98 0.48 -9.76 13.56
N THR A 99 0.80 -8.47 13.55
CA THR A 99 1.92 -7.93 12.80
C THR A 99 2.72 -7.02 13.72
N LYS A 100 4.03 -7.28 13.84
CA LYS A 100 4.94 -6.48 14.66
C LYS A 100 6.03 -5.90 13.79
N GLY A 101 6.14 -4.57 13.79
CA GLY A 101 7.17 -3.83 13.04
C GLY A 101 7.09 -3.94 11.51
N ILE A 102 6.00 -4.48 10.98
CA ILE A 102 5.71 -4.59 9.54
C ILE A 102 5.15 -3.27 9.03
N GLU A 103 5.28 -3.03 7.73
CA GLU A 103 4.82 -1.84 7.03
C GLU A 103 3.33 -1.52 7.24
N THR A 104 2.50 -2.51 7.57
CA THR A 104 1.07 -2.38 7.88
C THR A 104 0.78 -1.45 9.06
N VAL A 105 1.58 -1.54 10.12
CA VAL A 105 1.44 -0.69 11.34
C VAL A 105 2.26 0.59 11.26
N ARG A 106 2.98 0.81 10.15
CA ARG A 106 3.89 1.92 9.96
C ARG A 106 3.26 3.06 9.18
N ARG A 107 3.38 4.29 9.71
CA ARG A 107 2.75 5.49 9.17
C ARG A 107 3.55 6.20 8.05
N ASP A 108 4.76 5.75 7.77
CA ASP A 108 5.73 6.39 6.87
C ASP A 108 5.73 5.86 5.43
N ASN A 109 5.00 4.77 5.16
CA ASN A 109 4.83 4.22 3.80
C ASN A 109 3.55 4.73 3.15
N CYS A 110 3.48 4.64 1.82
CA CYS A 110 2.23 4.88 1.11
C CYS A 110 1.18 3.78 1.39
N GLU A 111 -0.09 4.13 1.25
CA GLU A 111 -1.21 3.24 1.54
C GLU A 111 -1.20 1.98 0.67
N MET A 112 -0.79 2.09 -0.59
CA MET A 112 -0.59 0.95 -1.51
C MET A 112 0.25 -0.15 -0.85
N VAL A 113 1.37 0.20 -0.20
CA VAL A 113 2.24 -0.80 0.44
C VAL A 113 1.53 -1.50 1.59
N ARG A 114 0.75 -0.76 2.40
CA ARG A 114 -0.02 -1.37 3.50
C ARG A 114 -1.03 -2.36 2.96
N THR A 115 -1.88 -1.93 2.03
CA THR A 115 -2.90 -2.77 1.42
C THR A 115 -2.29 -4.02 0.79
N VAL A 116 -1.15 -3.87 0.10
CA VAL A 116 -0.48 -5.01 -0.52
C VAL A 116 0.03 -5.99 0.53
N VAL A 117 0.75 -5.51 1.54
CA VAL A 117 1.31 -6.39 2.57
C VAL A 117 0.22 -7.06 3.40
N GLU A 118 -0.84 -6.35 3.77
CA GLU A 118 -2.00 -6.92 4.48
C GLU A 118 -2.68 -8.01 3.67
N THR A 119 -2.94 -7.74 2.39
CA THR A 119 -3.58 -8.72 1.50
C THR A 119 -2.70 -9.95 1.29
N CYS A 120 -1.40 -9.77 1.12
CA CYS A 120 -0.47 -10.90 1.01
C CYS A 120 -0.40 -11.70 2.32
N LEU A 121 -0.39 -11.05 3.48
CA LEU A 121 -0.41 -11.74 4.78
C LEU A 121 -1.71 -12.52 4.97
N ASP A 122 -2.85 -11.97 4.58
CA ASP A 122 -4.13 -12.70 4.60
C ASP A 122 -4.09 -13.93 3.68
N LEU A 123 -3.65 -13.75 2.43
CA LEU A 123 -3.53 -14.85 1.48
C LEU A 123 -2.59 -15.95 1.99
N ILE A 124 -1.43 -15.59 2.54
CA ILE A 124 -0.41 -16.55 2.99
C ILE A 124 -0.79 -17.20 4.33
N LEU A 125 -1.22 -16.43 5.33
CA LEU A 125 -1.40 -16.93 6.70
C LEU A 125 -2.81 -17.50 6.94
N MET A 126 -3.85 -16.87 6.38
CA MET A 126 -5.24 -17.31 6.57
C MET A 126 -5.65 -18.32 5.50
N LYS A 127 -5.48 -17.95 4.23
CA LYS A 127 -5.94 -18.76 3.09
C LYS A 127 -4.94 -19.82 2.65
N LYS A 128 -3.69 -19.74 3.10
CA LYS A 128 -2.58 -20.62 2.70
C LYS A 128 -2.37 -20.66 1.17
N ASP A 129 -2.66 -19.55 0.50
CA ASP A 129 -2.58 -19.39 -0.96
C ASP A 129 -1.41 -18.49 -1.35
N VAL A 130 -0.22 -19.09 -1.42
CA VAL A 130 1.02 -18.39 -1.81
C VAL A 130 0.96 -17.95 -3.28
N GLU A 131 0.37 -18.75 -4.16
CA GLU A 131 0.32 -18.43 -5.59
C GLU A 131 -0.66 -17.28 -5.88
N GLY A 132 -1.81 -17.25 -5.19
CA GLY A 132 -2.70 -16.10 -5.19
C GLY A 132 -2.01 -14.83 -4.69
N ALA A 133 -1.21 -14.92 -3.63
CA ALA A 133 -0.41 -13.80 -3.14
C ALA A 133 0.61 -13.30 -4.18
N LYS A 134 1.31 -14.21 -4.87
CA LYS A 134 2.25 -13.86 -5.95
C LYS A 134 1.53 -13.16 -7.12
N ASN A 135 0.42 -13.70 -7.57
CA ASN A 135 -0.37 -13.14 -8.66
C ASN A 135 -0.93 -11.76 -8.31
N PHE A 136 -1.37 -11.58 -7.06
CA PHE A 136 -1.82 -10.29 -6.56
C PHE A 136 -0.71 -9.22 -6.59
N VAL A 137 0.51 -9.56 -6.16
CA VAL A 137 1.66 -8.65 -6.25
C VAL A 137 1.98 -8.31 -7.71
N LYS A 138 2.07 -9.31 -8.60
CA LYS A 138 2.34 -9.09 -10.03
C LYS A 138 1.30 -8.19 -10.68
N ASN A 139 0.01 -8.39 -10.37
CA ASN A 139 -1.08 -7.56 -10.87
C ASN A 139 -0.98 -6.12 -10.34
N THR A 140 -0.65 -5.94 -9.06
CA THR A 140 -0.47 -4.61 -8.48
C THR A 140 0.70 -3.87 -9.12
N VAL A 141 1.84 -4.54 -9.32
CA VAL A 141 3.00 -3.96 -10.02
C VAL A 141 2.63 -3.59 -11.46
N ARG A 142 1.90 -4.45 -12.18
CA ARG A 142 1.39 -4.14 -13.52
C ARG A 142 0.51 -2.89 -13.50
N ASP A 143 -0.44 -2.82 -12.58
CA ASP A 143 -1.38 -1.71 -12.48
C ASP A 143 -0.67 -0.39 -12.08
N LEU A 144 0.45 -0.46 -11.35
CA LEU A 144 1.34 0.67 -11.09
C LEU A 144 1.95 1.20 -12.40
N TYR A 145 2.54 0.34 -13.23
CA TYR A 145 3.13 0.74 -14.51
C TYR A 145 2.09 1.21 -15.55
N LEU A 146 0.84 0.76 -15.43
CA LEU A 146 -0.26 1.19 -16.29
C LEU A 146 -0.96 2.48 -15.83
N ASN A 147 -0.49 3.11 -14.73
CA ASN A 147 -1.12 4.25 -14.06
C ASN A 147 -2.59 3.99 -13.69
N LYS A 148 -2.92 2.76 -13.31
CA LYS A 148 -4.28 2.38 -12.86
C LYS A 148 -4.46 2.52 -11.36
N ILE A 149 -3.37 2.58 -10.60
CA ILE A 149 -3.41 2.77 -9.14
C ILE A 149 -3.94 4.16 -8.83
N ASP A 150 -4.84 4.23 -7.85
CA ASP A 150 -5.39 5.50 -7.42
C ASP A 150 -4.32 6.36 -6.75
N LEU A 151 -4.34 7.65 -7.05
CA LEU A 151 -3.36 8.60 -6.54
C LEU A 151 -3.35 8.66 -5.00
N SER A 152 -4.52 8.49 -4.36
CA SER A 152 -4.62 8.41 -2.90
C SER A 152 -3.79 7.27 -2.30
N GLN A 153 -3.64 6.15 -3.02
CA GLN A 153 -2.85 5.02 -2.55
C GLN A 153 -1.34 5.28 -2.59
N LEU A 154 -0.90 6.28 -3.36
CA LEU A 154 0.51 6.63 -3.53
C LEU A 154 0.95 7.76 -2.59
N VAL A 155 0.02 8.37 -1.85
CA VAL A 155 0.34 9.46 -0.91
C VAL A 155 1.19 8.94 0.24
N ILE A 156 2.33 9.59 0.46
CA ILE A 156 3.21 9.37 1.62
C ILE A 156 2.99 10.53 2.58
N SER A 157 2.81 10.23 3.87
CA SER A 157 2.52 11.25 4.89
C SER A 157 3.61 11.30 5.96
N LYS A 158 4.14 12.49 6.25
CA LYS A 158 5.11 12.71 7.33
C LYS A 158 4.76 13.94 8.15
N ALA A 159 4.98 13.86 9.46
CA ALA A 159 4.77 14.97 10.39
C ALA A 159 5.90 15.98 10.29
N LEU A 160 5.57 17.26 10.20
CA LEU A 160 6.50 18.38 10.26
C LEU A 160 6.81 18.69 11.73
N THR A 161 7.93 18.18 12.23
CA THR A 161 8.31 18.28 13.65
C THR A 161 9.19 19.46 13.99
N LYS A 162 9.88 20.03 13.00
CA LYS A 162 10.80 21.15 13.17
C LYS A 162 10.63 22.15 12.03
N GLU A 163 11.11 23.36 12.22
CA GLU A 163 11.22 24.35 11.15
C GLU A 163 12.38 23.98 10.22
N GLY A 164 12.24 24.32 8.93
CA GLY A 164 13.12 23.81 7.86
C GLY A 164 14.62 23.93 8.12
N SER A 165 15.08 25.02 8.74
CA SER A 165 16.51 25.26 9.06
C SER A 165 17.06 24.40 10.19
N LYS A 166 16.20 23.75 10.99
CA LYS A 166 16.59 22.93 12.15
C LYS A 166 16.72 21.44 11.82
N TYR A 167 16.49 21.06 10.56
CA TYR A 167 16.74 19.69 10.08
C TYR A 167 18.19 19.53 9.63
N ALA A 168 18.84 18.46 10.09
CA ALA A 168 20.23 18.14 9.72
C ALA A 168 20.39 17.72 8.24
N SER A 169 19.30 17.28 7.60
CA SER A 169 19.29 16.87 6.19
C SER A 169 18.01 17.34 5.51
N LYS A 170 18.08 17.59 4.20
CA LYS A 170 16.92 17.93 3.38
C LYS A 170 15.95 16.75 3.31
N GLN A 171 14.67 17.02 3.55
CA GLN A 171 13.61 16.02 3.57
C GLN A 171 12.47 16.44 2.65
N ALA A 172 11.87 15.47 1.95
CA ALA A 172 10.79 15.71 0.98
C ALA A 172 9.62 16.54 1.54
N HIS A 173 9.04 16.13 2.67
CA HIS A 173 7.94 16.85 3.31
C HIS A 173 8.30 18.28 3.74
N VAL A 174 9.56 18.55 4.08
CA VAL A 174 10.03 19.89 4.50
C VAL A 174 10.16 20.80 3.29
N GLU A 175 10.79 20.32 2.21
CA GLU A 175 10.90 21.07 0.95
C GLU A 175 9.51 21.34 0.35
N LEU A 176 8.60 20.35 0.41
CA LEU A 176 7.22 20.57 -0.02
C LEU A 176 6.50 21.61 0.84
N ALA A 177 6.69 21.60 2.16
CA ALA A 177 6.09 22.62 3.03
C ALA A 177 6.51 24.04 2.61
N GLN A 178 7.79 24.21 2.26
CA GLN A 178 8.31 25.49 1.77
C GLN A 178 7.72 25.86 0.41
N LYS A 179 7.63 24.92 -0.53
CA LYS A 179 6.97 25.13 -1.83
C LYS A 179 5.51 25.54 -1.66
N LEU A 180 4.77 24.88 -0.76
CA LEU A 180 3.37 25.20 -0.48
C LEU A 180 3.24 26.61 0.11
N LYS A 181 4.10 26.98 1.07
CA LYS A 181 4.13 28.33 1.66
C LYS A 181 4.43 29.42 0.63
N GLN A 182 5.29 29.14 -0.35
CA GLN A 182 5.59 30.08 -1.45
C GLN A 182 4.41 30.23 -2.42
N ARG A 183 3.63 29.17 -2.63
CA ARG A 183 2.45 29.19 -3.52
C ARG A 183 1.24 29.86 -2.87
N ASP A 184 0.98 29.53 -1.61
CA ASP A 184 -0.12 30.07 -0.82
C ASP A 184 0.27 30.11 0.66
N ALA A 185 0.61 31.30 1.13
CA ALA A 185 1.01 31.50 2.51
C ALA A 185 -0.16 31.32 3.50
N GLY A 186 -1.40 31.48 3.07
CA GLY A 186 -2.59 31.40 3.92
C GLY A 186 -2.95 29.96 4.32
N ASN A 187 -2.69 29.00 3.43
CA ASN A 187 -2.97 27.57 3.64
C ASN A 187 -1.69 26.73 3.88
N ALA A 188 -0.60 27.37 4.28
CA ALA A 188 0.68 26.71 4.48
C ALA A 188 0.64 25.74 5.68
N PRO A 189 1.27 24.55 5.60
CA PRO A 189 1.36 23.62 6.72
C PRO A 189 2.07 24.23 7.94
N MET A 190 1.54 23.96 9.13
CA MET A 190 2.09 24.40 10.40
C MET A 190 2.96 23.33 11.07
N LEU A 191 3.70 23.71 12.11
CA LEU A 191 4.46 22.76 12.93
C LEU A 191 3.49 21.81 13.66
N GLY A 192 3.78 20.51 13.57
CA GLY A 192 2.92 19.44 14.06
C GLY A 192 2.06 18.81 12.97
N ASP A 193 1.80 19.52 11.87
CA ASP A 193 0.95 19.03 10.79
C ASP A 193 1.58 17.86 10.04
N ARG A 194 0.72 17.00 9.49
CA ARG A 194 1.12 15.92 8.61
C ARG A 194 0.98 16.36 7.16
N ILE A 195 2.09 16.29 6.43
CA ILE A 195 2.16 16.69 5.03
C ILE A 195 2.12 15.42 4.18
N GLY A 196 1.04 15.29 3.41
CA GLY A 196 0.89 14.27 2.37
C GLY A 196 1.57 14.73 1.08
N TYR A 197 2.42 13.89 0.50
CA TYR A 197 3.15 14.17 -0.74
C TYR A 197 3.27 12.93 -1.62
N ILE A 198 3.53 13.18 -2.90
CA ILE A 198 3.81 12.14 -3.91
C ILE A 198 5.14 12.43 -4.57
N ILE A 199 5.85 11.39 -4.99
CA ILE A 199 7.09 11.54 -5.75
C ILE A 199 6.78 11.53 -7.25
N VAL A 200 7.03 12.66 -7.89
CA VAL A 200 6.84 12.85 -9.33
C VAL A 200 8.09 12.44 -10.11
N LYS A 201 7.91 12.16 -11.40
CA LYS A 201 9.00 11.86 -12.32
C LYS A 201 9.86 13.10 -12.51
N GLY A 202 11.14 12.99 -12.17
CA GLY A 202 12.15 14.04 -12.37
C GLY A 202 13.25 13.60 -13.34
N SER A 203 14.27 14.44 -13.50
CA SER A 203 15.48 14.07 -14.25
C SER A 203 16.27 12.97 -13.53
N LYS A 204 17.05 12.20 -14.29
CA LYS A 204 17.87 11.12 -13.75
C LYS A 204 18.87 11.69 -12.73
N GLY A 205 18.93 11.11 -11.53
CA GLY A 205 19.82 11.56 -10.45
C GLY A 205 19.27 12.69 -9.58
N MET A 206 18.11 13.26 -9.91
CA MET A 206 17.45 14.26 -9.08
C MET A 206 17.01 13.65 -7.75
N ALA A 207 17.23 14.39 -6.66
CA ALA A 207 16.96 13.87 -5.34
C ALA A 207 15.45 13.73 -5.06
N ALA A 208 15.07 12.75 -4.23
CA ALA A 208 13.66 12.51 -3.91
C ALA A 208 12.98 13.72 -3.23
N TYR A 209 13.73 14.56 -2.49
CA TYR A 209 13.17 15.74 -1.84
C TYR A 209 12.82 16.87 -2.81
N GLU A 210 13.44 16.92 -3.99
CA GLU A 210 13.13 17.93 -5.01
C GLU A 210 11.89 17.52 -5.83
N ARG A 211 11.69 16.20 -5.95
CA ARG A 211 10.62 15.54 -6.68
C ARG A 211 9.34 15.33 -5.86
N SER A 212 9.30 15.76 -4.61
CA SER A 212 8.07 15.71 -3.82
C SER A 212 7.13 16.85 -4.20
N GLU A 213 5.87 16.49 -4.40
CA GLU A 213 4.83 17.43 -4.82
C GLU A 213 3.49 17.14 -4.15
N ASP A 214 2.63 18.17 -4.10
CA ASP A 214 1.30 18.06 -3.52
C ASP A 214 0.38 17.21 -4.41
N PRO A 215 -0.36 16.22 -3.84
CA PRO A 215 -1.18 15.32 -4.65
C PRO A 215 -2.28 16.03 -5.46
N VAL A 216 -2.85 17.14 -4.95
CA VAL A 216 -3.85 17.93 -5.67
C VAL A 216 -3.19 18.65 -6.85
N TYR A 217 -2.03 19.26 -6.61
CA TYR A 217 -1.27 19.93 -7.67
C TYR A 217 -0.86 18.96 -8.80
N VAL A 218 -0.47 17.72 -8.44
CA VAL A 218 -0.15 16.65 -9.40
C VAL A 218 -1.38 16.30 -10.25
N LEU A 219 -2.55 16.15 -9.64
CA LEU A 219 -3.80 15.86 -10.34
C LEU A 219 -4.19 16.99 -11.29
N GLU A 220 -4.16 18.24 -10.84
CA GLU A 220 -4.55 19.39 -11.64
C GLU A 220 -3.65 19.58 -12.86
N ASN A 221 -2.34 19.40 -12.70
CA ASN A 221 -1.35 19.64 -13.75
C ASN A 221 -0.96 18.37 -14.55
N ASN A 222 -1.55 17.21 -14.27
CA ASN A 222 -1.20 15.92 -14.89
C ASN A 222 0.28 15.57 -14.78
N ILE A 223 0.90 15.85 -13.64
CA ILE A 223 2.34 15.63 -13.50
C ILE A 223 2.61 14.11 -13.46
N PRO A 224 3.54 13.59 -14.28
CA PRO A 224 3.82 12.16 -14.30
C PRO A 224 4.40 11.69 -12.96
N ILE A 225 3.96 10.52 -12.49
CA ILE A 225 4.42 9.91 -11.24
C ILE A 225 5.69 9.10 -11.51
N ASP A 226 6.60 9.04 -10.54
CA ASP A 226 7.77 8.17 -10.62
C ASP A 226 7.44 6.74 -10.20
N THR A 227 6.96 5.92 -11.14
CA THR A 227 6.59 4.53 -10.88
C THR A 227 7.77 3.68 -10.38
N GLU A 228 9.00 3.96 -10.84
CA GLU A 228 10.18 3.19 -10.43
C GLU A 228 10.53 3.47 -8.97
N TYR A 229 10.40 4.73 -8.52
CA TYR A 229 10.57 5.06 -7.10
C TYR A 229 9.58 4.27 -6.21
N TYR A 230 8.30 4.21 -6.59
CA TYR A 230 7.32 3.46 -5.82
C TYR A 230 7.59 1.95 -5.84
N LEU A 231 8.06 1.41 -6.96
CA LEU A 231 8.46 0.00 -7.02
C LEU A 231 9.69 -0.25 -6.13
N GLU A 232 10.83 0.39 -6.39
CA GLU A 232 12.10 0.08 -5.73
C GLU A 232 12.15 0.53 -4.27
N ASN A 233 11.69 1.74 -3.95
CA ASN A 233 11.83 2.32 -2.62
C ASN A 233 10.68 1.97 -1.68
N GLN A 234 9.46 1.79 -2.19
CA GLN A 234 8.27 1.52 -1.36
C GLN A 234 7.91 0.04 -1.36
N LEU A 235 7.75 -0.60 -2.53
CA LEU A 235 7.15 -1.93 -2.63
C LEU A 235 8.16 -3.09 -2.57
N SER A 236 9.34 -2.97 -3.19
CA SER A 236 10.28 -4.07 -3.33
C SER A 236 10.82 -4.58 -1.99
N LYS A 237 11.18 -3.69 -1.05
CA LYS A 237 11.76 -4.12 0.24
C LYS A 237 10.76 -4.89 1.11
N PRO A 238 9.49 -4.43 1.28
CA PRO A 238 8.49 -5.21 2.02
C PRO A 238 8.16 -6.55 1.35
N ILE A 239 8.01 -6.58 0.02
CA ILE A 239 7.76 -7.81 -0.72
C ILE A 239 8.91 -8.80 -0.59
N TYR A 240 10.16 -8.33 -0.71
CA TYR A 240 11.33 -9.19 -0.55
C TYR A 240 11.34 -9.85 0.82
N ARG A 241 11.17 -9.08 1.90
CA ARG A 241 11.13 -9.63 3.27
C ARG A 241 10.00 -10.63 3.48
N LEU A 242 8.84 -10.40 2.87
CA LEU A 242 7.67 -11.24 3.05
C LEU A 242 7.83 -12.60 2.34
N PHE A 243 8.38 -12.59 1.11
CA PHE A 243 8.45 -13.77 0.25
C PHE A 243 9.80 -14.47 0.26
N GLU A 244 10.89 -13.84 0.70
CA GLU A 244 12.23 -14.46 0.78
C GLU A 244 12.25 -15.75 1.61
N PRO A 245 11.55 -15.86 2.76
CA PRO A 245 11.47 -17.12 3.50
C PRO A 245 10.67 -18.23 2.80
N ILE A 246 9.90 -17.89 1.76
CA ILE A 246 8.89 -18.77 1.13
C ILE A 246 9.32 -19.16 -0.30
N LEU A 247 9.97 -18.26 -1.03
CA LEU A 247 10.30 -18.39 -2.45
C LEU A 247 11.80 -18.25 -2.68
N GLN A 248 12.32 -19.02 -3.63
CA GLN A 248 13.73 -18.95 -4.02
C GLN A 248 14.07 -17.69 -4.85
N ASN A 249 13.14 -17.22 -5.69
CA ASN A 249 13.34 -16.05 -6.55
C ASN A 249 12.20 -15.04 -6.38
N VAL A 250 12.39 -14.06 -5.50
CA VAL A 250 11.39 -13.00 -5.26
C VAL A 250 11.42 -11.91 -6.34
N MET A 251 12.53 -11.79 -7.09
CA MET A 251 12.68 -10.74 -8.10
C MET A 251 11.62 -10.85 -9.20
N GLU A 252 11.17 -12.07 -9.51
CA GLU A 252 10.12 -12.33 -10.51
C GLU A 252 8.78 -11.64 -10.19
N LEU A 253 8.54 -11.27 -8.93
CA LEU A 253 7.31 -10.57 -8.52
C LEU A 253 7.36 -9.09 -8.89
N THR A 254 8.55 -8.51 -8.82
CA THR A 254 8.78 -7.07 -9.03
C THR A 254 9.20 -6.74 -10.46
N ARG A 255 9.92 -7.64 -11.13
CA ARG A 255 10.42 -7.47 -12.51
C ARG A 255 10.09 -8.70 -13.32
N GLY A 256 9.48 -8.50 -14.50
CA GLY A 256 9.07 -9.61 -15.36
C GLY A 256 8.31 -9.15 -16.59
N GLU A 257 7.55 -10.06 -17.19
CA GLU A 257 6.76 -9.73 -18.39
C GLU A 257 5.64 -8.73 -18.09
N HIS A 258 5.10 -8.77 -16.87
CA HIS A 258 4.05 -7.88 -16.38
C HIS A 258 4.48 -6.42 -16.23
N THR A 259 5.78 -6.12 -16.28
CA THR A 259 6.33 -4.75 -16.21
C THR A 259 6.77 -4.19 -17.56
N ARG A 260 6.65 -4.96 -18.65
CA ARG A 260 7.10 -4.53 -19.99
C ARG A 260 6.23 -3.42 -20.61
N THR A 261 4.96 -3.35 -20.21
CA THR A 261 4.03 -2.34 -20.72
C THR A 261 3.94 -1.19 -19.72
N VAL A 262 4.37 0.00 -20.16
CA VAL A 262 4.33 1.21 -19.35
C VAL A 262 3.42 2.22 -20.02
N ASN A 263 2.49 2.77 -19.25
CA ASN A 263 1.68 3.89 -19.68
C ASN A 263 2.31 5.17 -19.10
N ILE A 264 2.64 6.15 -19.95
CA ILE A 264 3.25 7.40 -19.51
C ILE A 264 2.25 8.52 -19.78
N SER A 265 1.75 9.13 -18.71
CA SER A 265 0.96 10.36 -18.79
C SER A 265 1.88 11.51 -19.21
N LEU A 266 1.39 12.37 -20.10
CA LEU A 266 2.10 13.61 -20.46
C LEU A 266 1.60 14.75 -19.56
N PRO A 267 2.50 15.65 -19.10
CA PRO A 267 2.10 16.81 -18.32
C PRO A 267 1.20 17.74 -19.13
N SER A 268 0.25 18.41 -18.45
CA SER A 268 -0.67 19.36 -19.11
C SER A 268 0.00 20.69 -19.48
N LYS A 269 1.07 21.06 -18.78
CA LYS A 269 1.77 22.34 -18.95
C LYS A 269 3.27 22.10 -18.99
N GLY A 270 3.94 22.75 -19.94
CA GLY A 270 5.39 22.62 -20.15
C GLY A 270 5.82 23.27 -21.47
N PRO A 271 7.09 23.70 -21.60
CA PRO A 271 7.56 24.38 -22.81
C PRO A 271 7.39 23.53 -24.07
N LEU A 272 7.61 22.22 -23.96
CA LEU A 272 7.48 21.26 -25.06
C LEU A 272 6.02 20.85 -25.33
N THR A 273 5.16 20.80 -24.31
CA THR A 273 3.78 20.32 -24.46
C THR A 273 2.89 21.32 -25.19
N THR A 274 3.24 22.61 -25.15
CA THR A 274 2.53 23.66 -25.92
C THR A 274 2.63 23.45 -27.44
N PHE A 275 3.68 22.76 -27.91
CA PHE A 275 3.88 22.44 -29.33
C PHE A 275 3.29 21.09 -29.75
N LEU A 276 2.73 20.32 -28.80
CA LEU A 276 2.13 19.01 -29.09
C LEU A 276 0.64 19.17 -29.41
N THR A 277 0.23 18.70 -30.59
CA THR A 277 -1.19 18.59 -30.95
C THR A 277 -1.75 17.23 -30.52
N LYS A 278 -2.83 17.22 -29.71
CA LYS A 278 -3.57 16.00 -29.32
C LYS A 278 -4.17 15.35 -30.57
N LYS A 279 -3.60 14.24 -31.04
CA LYS A 279 -4.20 13.45 -32.13
C LYS A 279 -5.38 12.65 -31.60
N THR A 280 -6.51 12.69 -32.30
CA THR A 280 -7.67 11.84 -32.01
C THR A 280 -7.33 10.39 -32.36
N LEU A 281 -7.65 9.47 -31.45
CA LEU A 281 -7.45 8.03 -31.63
C LEU A 281 -8.81 7.34 -31.77
N CYS A 282 -8.88 6.30 -32.61
CA CYS A 282 -10.07 5.48 -32.76
C CYS A 282 -10.42 4.77 -31.44
N ILE A 283 -11.67 4.86 -31.00
CA ILE A 283 -12.13 4.24 -29.74
C ILE A 283 -12.02 2.71 -29.79
N GLY A 284 -12.20 2.10 -30.97
CA GLY A 284 -12.12 0.65 -31.13
C GLY A 284 -10.70 0.12 -31.20
N CYS A 285 -9.90 0.58 -32.17
CA CYS A 285 -8.59 0.01 -32.48
C CYS A 285 -7.40 0.92 -32.14
N LYS A 286 -7.63 2.11 -31.58
CA LYS A 286 -6.60 3.11 -31.21
C LYS A 286 -5.74 3.62 -32.38
N THR A 287 -6.17 3.42 -33.63
CA THR A 287 -5.48 4.02 -34.78
C THR A 287 -5.62 5.55 -34.75
N PRO A 288 -4.56 6.29 -35.08
CA PRO A 288 -4.61 7.74 -35.11
C PRO A 288 -5.44 8.25 -36.30
N GLY A 289 -6.15 9.35 -36.12
CA GLY A 289 -6.92 10.02 -37.16
C GLY A 289 -8.33 10.36 -36.69
N LYS A 290 -9.30 9.50 -36.99
CA LYS A 290 -10.71 9.69 -36.65
C LYS A 290 -11.06 9.05 -35.29
N ILE A 291 -12.08 9.58 -34.61
CA ILE A 291 -12.60 9.00 -33.37
C ILE A 291 -13.16 7.58 -33.56
N LEU A 292 -13.63 7.26 -34.77
CA LEU A 292 -13.93 5.92 -35.21
C LEU A 292 -13.38 5.72 -36.63
N CYS A 293 -12.60 4.67 -36.83
CA CYS A 293 -12.08 4.33 -38.16
C CYS A 293 -13.14 3.57 -38.96
N ASN A 294 -12.97 3.54 -40.29
CA ASN A 294 -13.91 2.89 -41.20
C ASN A 294 -14.14 1.39 -40.86
N ILE A 295 -13.13 0.72 -40.29
CA ILE A 295 -13.25 -0.68 -39.87
C ILE A 295 -14.10 -0.80 -38.60
N CYS A 296 -13.90 0.08 -37.60
CA CYS A 296 -14.65 0.03 -36.34
C CYS A 296 -16.07 0.59 -36.46
N MET A 297 -16.38 1.27 -37.57
CA MET A 297 -17.72 1.79 -37.88
C MET A 297 -18.77 0.67 -37.95
N CYS A 298 -18.41 -0.52 -38.42
CA CYS A 298 -19.32 -1.67 -38.45
C CYS A 298 -19.81 -2.11 -37.05
N ASN A 299 -19.07 -1.76 -35.99
CA ASN A 299 -19.41 -2.04 -34.60
C ASN A 299 -19.71 -0.77 -33.79
N PHE A 300 -20.19 0.29 -34.46
CA PHE A 300 -20.49 1.58 -33.84
C PHE A 300 -21.32 1.43 -32.56
N SER A 301 -22.45 0.72 -32.63
CA SER A 301 -23.38 0.56 -31.49
C SER A 301 -22.69 -0.06 -30.27
N LYS A 302 -21.79 -1.03 -30.48
CA LYS A 302 -21.03 -1.67 -29.39
C LYS A 302 -20.07 -0.68 -28.74
N HIS A 303 -19.33 0.09 -29.54
CA HIS A 303 -18.38 1.08 -29.04
C HIS A 303 -19.08 2.25 -28.35
N PHE A 304 -20.21 2.71 -28.90
CA PHE A 304 -21.04 3.76 -28.31
C PHE A 304 -21.63 3.33 -26.97
N LEU A 305 -22.27 2.16 -26.89
CA LEU A 305 -22.83 1.63 -25.64
C LEU A 305 -21.76 1.41 -24.58
N SER A 306 -20.58 0.91 -24.97
CA SER A 306 -19.45 0.73 -24.06
C SER A 306 -18.95 2.07 -23.49
N LEU A 307 -18.84 3.10 -24.34
CA LEU A 307 -18.42 4.43 -23.92
C LEU A 307 -19.49 5.08 -23.03
N GLN A 308 -20.76 4.98 -23.42
CA GLN A 308 -21.90 5.50 -22.65
C GLN A 308 -21.94 4.87 -21.26
N LYS A 309 -21.82 3.54 -21.17
CA LYS A 309 -21.77 2.83 -19.88
C LYS A 309 -20.63 3.36 -19.00
N THR A 310 -19.43 3.52 -19.55
CA THR A 310 -18.27 4.03 -18.81
C THR A 310 -18.49 5.48 -18.35
N PHE A 311 -19.11 6.31 -19.20
CA PHE A 311 -19.46 7.69 -18.89
C PHE A 311 -20.50 7.77 -17.76
N ASP A 312 -21.58 6.98 -17.85
CA ASP A 312 -22.64 6.93 -16.84
C ASP A 312 -22.12 6.43 -15.49
N GLU A 313 -21.27 5.40 -15.49
CA GLU A 313 -20.59 4.89 -14.30
C GLU A 313 -19.75 5.99 -13.62
N GLN A 314 -18.92 6.71 -14.39
CA GLN A 314 -18.08 7.78 -13.84
C GLN A 314 -18.90 8.99 -13.36
N LYS A 315 -19.97 9.33 -14.08
CA LYS A 315 -20.93 10.37 -13.67
C LYS A 315 -21.62 10.02 -12.35
N ALA A 316 -22.00 8.76 -12.17
CA ALA A 316 -22.56 8.29 -10.91
C ALA A 316 -21.55 8.38 -9.75
N VAL A 317 -20.29 8.00 -9.99
CA VAL A 317 -19.21 8.14 -8.99
C VAL A 317 -18.96 9.61 -8.65
N PHE A 318 -18.95 10.51 -9.64
CA PHE A 318 -18.81 11.95 -9.45
C PHE A 318 -19.92 12.49 -8.54
N ALA A 319 -21.19 12.22 -8.90
CA ALA A 319 -22.35 12.67 -8.15
C ALA A 319 -22.31 12.15 -6.70
N LYS A 320 -21.96 10.87 -6.50
CA LYS A 320 -21.81 10.29 -5.17
C LYS A 320 -20.75 11.01 -4.34
N CYS A 321 -19.55 11.24 -4.89
CA CYS A 321 -18.48 11.91 -4.16
C CYS A 321 -18.87 13.33 -3.72
N TRP A 322 -19.47 14.11 -4.62
CA TRP A 322 -19.86 15.50 -4.32
C TRP A 322 -21.06 15.59 -3.37
N THR A 323 -22.04 14.70 -3.50
CA THR A 323 -23.19 14.63 -2.58
C THR A 323 -22.73 14.24 -1.16
N GLU A 324 -21.81 13.28 -1.03
CA GLU A 324 -21.25 12.92 0.27
C GLU A 324 -20.47 14.08 0.91
N CYS A 325 -19.76 14.88 0.10
CA CYS A 325 -19.11 16.10 0.60
C CYS A 325 -20.12 17.13 1.12
N GLN A 326 -21.24 17.34 0.43
CA GLN A 326 -22.30 18.26 0.90
C GLN A 326 -22.93 17.76 2.20
N ARG A 327 -23.21 16.46 2.30
CA ARG A 327 -23.70 15.83 3.54
C ARG A 327 -22.73 16.00 4.70
N CYS A 328 -21.44 15.76 4.45
CA CYS A 328 -20.39 15.92 5.45
C CYS A 328 -20.24 17.39 5.92
N GLN A 329 -20.38 18.36 5.01
CA GLN A 329 -20.37 19.78 5.36
C GLN A 329 -21.65 20.23 6.08
N GLY A 330 -22.77 19.54 5.86
CA GLY A 330 -24.09 19.92 6.38
C GLY A 330 -24.76 21.07 5.62
N SER A 331 -24.21 21.46 4.47
CA SER A 331 -24.78 22.51 3.60
C SER A 331 -24.86 22.01 2.16
N VAL A 332 -26.00 22.26 1.53
CA VAL A 332 -26.25 21.97 0.11
C VAL A 332 -26.12 23.21 -0.77
N VAL A 333 -26.07 24.40 -0.16
CA VAL A 333 -26.06 25.70 -0.87
C VAL A 333 -24.65 26.28 -0.92
N ASN A 334 -23.87 26.10 0.14
CA ASN A 334 -22.53 26.67 0.23
C ASN A 334 -21.52 25.85 -0.58
N GLU A 335 -20.46 26.51 -1.04
CA GLU A 335 -19.34 25.84 -1.68
C GLU A 335 -18.58 24.94 -0.69
N ILE A 336 -18.11 23.79 -1.17
CA ILE A 336 -17.34 22.83 -0.40
C ILE A 336 -15.86 23.25 -0.37
N LEU A 337 -15.44 23.93 0.69
CA LEU A 337 -14.05 24.33 0.94
C LEU A 337 -13.34 23.38 1.92
N CYS A 338 -13.52 22.07 1.73
CA CYS A 338 -12.89 21.06 2.59
C CYS A 338 -11.43 20.84 2.19
N VAL A 339 -10.52 20.89 3.17
CA VAL A 339 -9.06 20.63 3.04
C VAL A 339 -8.61 19.37 3.78
N ASN A 340 -9.53 18.51 4.22
CA ASN A 340 -9.21 17.29 4.96
C ASN A 340 -8.55 16.25 4.03
N ARG A 341 -7.22 16.18 4.09
CA ARG A 341 -6.38 15.29 3.28
C ARG A 341 -6.44 13.82 3.68
N ASP A 342 -6.96 13.51 4.87
CA ASP A 342 -7.14 12.13 5.35
C ASP A 342 -8.48 11.53 4.88
N CYS A 343 -9.37 12.34 4.31
CA CYS A 343 -10.63 11.86 3.77
C CYS A 343 -10.40 11.06 2.46
N PRO A 344 -10.93 9.83 2.33
CA PRO A 344 -10.77 9.02 1.12
C PRO A 344 -11.45 9.63 -0.12
N ILE A 345 -12.43 10.51 0.08
CA ILE A 345 -13.15 11.20 -1.01
C ILE A 345 -12.35 12.41 -1.53
N PHE A 346 -11.43 12.97 -0.73
CA PHE A 346 -10.79 14.26 -1.00
C PHE A 346 -10.02 14.28 -2.34
N TYR A 347 -9.17 13.29 -2.60
CA TYR A 347 -8.45 13.19 -3.89
C TYR A 347 -9.33 12.59 -4.98
N LYS A 348 -10.22 11.66 -4.61
CA LYS A 348 -11.11 10.96 -5.54
C LYS A 348 -12.05 11.92 -6.28
N ARG A 349 -12.64 12.90 -5.59
CA ARG A 349 -13.55 13.88 -6.22
C ARG A 349 -12.85 14.72 -7.31
N THR A 350 -11.59 15.10 -7.09
CA THR A 350 -10.81 15.89 -8.06
C THR A 350 -10.40 15.05 -9.27
N LYS A 351 -9.97 13.80 -9.02
CA LYS A 351 -9.64 12.85 -10.09
C LYS A 351 -10.85 12.55 -10.97
N VAL A 352 -11.98 12.17 -10.38
CA VAL A 352 -13.20 11.81 -11.12
C VAL A 352 -13.73 13.02 -11.91
N LYS A 353 -13.66 14.24 -11.34
CA LYS A 353 -13.99 15.47 -12.08
C LYS A 353 -13.17 15.59 -13.38
N LYS A 354 -11.87 15.32 -13.30
CA LYS A 354 -10.95 15.43 -14.45
C LYS A 354 -11.18 14.34 -15.48
N ASP A 355 -11.30 13.09 -15.02
CA ASP A 355 -11.58 11.94 -15.89
C ASP A 355 -12.91 12.11 -16.64
N LEU A 356 -13.91 12.71 -15.99
CA LEU A 356 -15.22 12.98 -16.58
C LEU A 356 -15.15 14.01 -17.71
N VAL A 357 -14.35 15.08 -17.58
CA VAL A 357 -14.15 16.08 -18.64
C VAL A 357 -13.55 15.42 -19.89
N ASP A 358 -12.50 14.61 -19.74
CA ASP A 358 -11.88 13.88 -20.86
C ASP A 358 -12.83 12.86 -21.50
N LEU A 359 -13.71 12.23 -20.72
CA LEU A 359 -14.71 11.28 -21.22
C LEU A 359 -15.87 11.99 -21.92
N GLU A 360 -16.30 13.14 -21.40
CA GLU A 360 -17.36 13.96 -21.98
C GLU A 360 -16.96 14.49 -23.37
N GLU A 361 -15.72 14.96 -23.53
CA GLU A 361 -15.16 15.34 -24.85
C GLU A 361 -15.27 14.19 -25.86
N LYS A 362 -14.88 12.97 -25.45
CA LYS A 362 -14.93 11.78 -26.33
C LYS A 362 -16.37 11.36 -26.63
N TYR A 363 -17.24 11.40 -25.62
CA TYR A 363 -18.64 11.04 -25.76
C TYR A 363 -19.36 11.98 -26.73
N ASN A 364 -19.18 13.29 -26.56
CA ASN A 364 -19.76 14.30 -27.44
C ASN A 364 -19.20 14.19 -28.86
N SER A 365 -17.89 13.94 -29.00
CA SER A 365 -17.26 13.73 -30.31
C SER A 365 -17.79 12.49 -31.04
N LEU A 366 -18.14 11.42 -30.32
CA LEU A 366 -18.72 10.21 -30.93
C LEU A 366 -20.23 10.38 -31.20
N LYS A 367 -20.94 11.11 -30.33
CA LYS A 367 -22.37 11.42 -30.49
C LYS A 367 -22.64 12.31 -31.70
N ASN A 368 -21.76 13.28 -31.95
CA ASN A 368 -21.82 14.20 -33.08
C ASN A 368 -21.03 13.67 -34.30
N PHE A 369 -20.65 12.40 -34.30
CA PHE A 369 -19.94 11.81 -35.43
C PHE A 369 -20.93 11.58 -36.56
N ASP A 370 -20.73 12.30 -37.68
CA ASP A 370 -21.49 12.08 -38.91
C ASP A 370 -21.23 10.64 -39.40
N TRP A 371 -22.30 9.85 -39.38
CA TRP A 371 -22.31 8.42 -39.67
C TRP A 371 -22.42 8.11 -41.16
#